data_AF-A0A7N2LGJ0-F1
#
_entry.id   AF-A0A7N2LGJ0-F1
#
_cell.length_a   1.000
_cell.length_b   1.000
_cell.length_c   1.000
_cell.angle_alpha   90.00
_cell.angle_beta   90.00
_cell.angle_gamma   90.00
#
_symmetry.space_group_name_H-M   'P 1'
#
loop_
_entity.id
_entity.type
_entity.pdbx_description
1 polymer ?
#
loop_
_entity_poly.entity_id
_entity_poly.type
_entity_poly.pdbx_seq_one_letter_code
_entity_poly.pdbx_strand_id
1 'polypeptide(L)'
;MCRVLRGLNFQQLENGGVIEAIIKAVKDGRIEFVAKILKEFPELVWCVEKSTGRNIFMLVVLYRQDEVFHFLCRSPEKNSILARVDFDSNSILHFAAMLEPFAKPNKAPGAALLMQREVHWFKEVQRVVHPSTLERTNKNGQTPRQLFIESHKELMKEGEKWVKEIANSCAVVGALIVSIMFAAAITVPGGNKQESGLPMFLNAKVFMLFIIFDALSLLSASYSLLMFLNLTLSSYEAEDFLQSLPKKVTQGIFNLIFSIATMMITFYASLFIILKGKLSVIIPVICFASVPVARSAWMLLRLLVDMFYLTFGSILGKKAKYGAMPKMIIFTLL
;
A
#
# COMPACT_ATOMS: atom_id res chain seq x y z
N MET A 1 -10.25 -2.34 -39.38
CA MET A 1 -9.14 -3.27 -39.10
C MET A 1 -9.63 -4.72 -38.99
N CYS A 2 -10.36 -5.12 -37.95
CA CYS A 2 -10.76 -6.54 -37.75
C CYS A 2 -11.52 -7.18 -38.92
N ARG A 3 -12.39 -6.44 -39.64
CA ARG A 3 -13.09 -6.97 -40.84
C ARG A 3 -12.16 -7.37 -41.99
N VAL A 4 -11.01 -6.70 -42.14
CA VAL A 4 -10.03 -6.98 -43.21
C VAL A 4 -9.18 -8.21 -42.86
N LEU A 5 -9.04 -8.51 -41.57
CA LEU A 5 -8.19 -9.60 -41.08
C LEU A 5 -8.91 -10.96 -41.06
N ARG A 6 -10.25 -11.00 -41.16
CA ARG A 6 -11.09 -12.21 -40.97
C ARG A 6 -10.84 -13.36 -41.96
N GLY A 7 -10.08 -13.13 -43.03
CA GLY A 7 -9.72 -14.15 -44.02
C GLY A 7 -8.25 -14.51 -44.04
N LEU A 8 -7.44 -13.96 -43.12
CA LEU A 8 -6.00 -14.17 -43.10
C LEU A 8 -5.63 -15.37 -42.22
N ASN A 9 -4.74 -16.22 -42.71
CA ASN A 9 -4.11 -17.27 -41.91
C ASN A 9 -3.02 -16.69 -41.00
N PHE A 10 -2.52 -17.50 -40.05
CA PHE A 10 -1.50 -17.07 -39.08
C PHE A 10 -0.26 -16.46 -39.76
N GLN A 11 0.21 -17.05 -40.87
CA GLN A 11 1.34 -16.57 -41.65
C GLN A 11 1.08 -15.17 -42.26
N GLN A 12 -0.14 -14.91 -42.69
CA GLN A 12 -0.56 -13.63 -43.24
C GLN A 12 -0.74 -12.56 -42.16
N LEU A 13 -1.17 -12.94 -40.95
CA LEU A 13 -1.20 -12.05 -39.79
C LEU A 13 0.22 -11.65 -39.35
N GLU A 14 1.15 -12.60 -39.39
CA GLU A 14 2.57 -12.38 -39.14
C GLU A 14 3.20 -11.46 -40.19
N ASN A 15 3.00 -11.74 -41.48
CA ASN A 15 3.50 -10.89 -42.57
C ASN A 15 2.84 -9.50 -42.59
N GLY A 16 1.63 -9.38 -42.03
CA GLY A 16 0.87 -8.13 -41.92
C GLY A 16 1.22 -7.25 -40.72
N GLY A 17 2.21 -7.64 -39.89
CA GLY A 17 2.64 -6.88 -38.71
C GLY A 17 1.65 -6.91 -37.53
N VAL A 18 0.66 -7.81 -37.57
CA VAL A 18 -0.38 -7.89 -36.53
C VAL A 18 0.20 -8.40 -35.21
N ILE A 19 1.17 -9.32 -35.28
CA ILE A 19 1.85 -9.89 -34.11
C ILE A 19 2.67 -8.79 -33.38
N GLU A 20 3.42 -7.99 -34.12
CA GLU A 20 4.18 -6.86 -33.57
C GLU A 20 3.24 -5.80 -32.99
N ALA A 21 2.10 -5.54 -33.64
CA ALA A 21 1.10 -4.60 -33.16
C ALA A 21 0.44 -5.05 -31.85
N ILE A 22 0.04 -6.33 -31.72
CA ILE A 22 -0.53 -6.84 -30.47
C ILE A 22 0.51 -6.87 -29.35
N ILE A 23 1.76 -7.24 -29.64
CA ILE A 23 2.87 -7.20 -28.67
C ILE A 23 3.09 -5.78 -28.16
N LYS A 24 3.13 -4.79 -29.04
CA LYS A 24 3.27 -3.39 -28.64
C LYS A 24 2.09 -2.93 -27.79
N ALA A 25 0.86 -3.24 -28.21
CA ALA A 25 -0.34 -2.93 -27.44
C ALA A 25 -0.36 -3.57 -26.06
N VAL A 26 0.16 -4.79 -25.94
CA VAL A 26 0.36 -5.49 -24.67
C VAL A 26 1.36 -4.73 -23.78
N LYS A 27 2.52 -4.33 -24.31
CA LYS A 27 3.52 -3.57 -23.55
C LYS A 27 3.00 -2.21 -23.08
N ASP A 28 2.18 -1.57 -23.92
CA ASP A 28 1.60 -0.25 -23.68
C ASP A 28 0.29 -0.28 -22.85
N GLY A 29 -0.21 -1.46 -22.47
CA GLY A 29 -1.43 -1.58 -21.65
C GLY A 29 -2.74 -1.26 -22.38
N ARG A 30 -2.79 -1.35 -23.71
CA ARG A 30 -3.97 -0.99 -24.53
C ARG A 30 -5.04 -2.10 -24.50
N ILE A 31 -5.68 -2.30 -23.36
CA ILE A 31 -6.64 -3.39 -23.11
C ILE A 31 -7.76 -3.48 -24.15
N GLU A 32 -8.36 -2.37 -24.55
CA GLU A 32 -9.47 -2.37 -25.53
C GLU A 32 -9.05 -2.97 -26.88
N PHE A 33 -7.83 -2.63 -27.32
CA PHE A 33 -7.27 -3.13 -28.57
C PHE A 33 -6.92 -4.62 -28.46
N VAL A 34 -6.22 -5.00 -27.38
CA VAL A 34 -5.84 -6.39 -27.10
C VAL A 34 -7.08 -7.28 -27.01
N ALA A 35 -8.09 -6.86 -26.25
CA ALA A 35 -9.33 -7.61 -26.07
C ALA A 35 -10.12 -7.75 -27.37
N LYS A 36 -10.17 -6.71 -28.21
CA LYS A 36 -10.87 -6.76 -29.50
C LYS A 36 -10.17 -7.71 -30.48
N ILE A 37 -8.85 -7.69 -30.54
CA ILE A 37 -8.08 -8.58 -31.41
C ILE A 37 -8.20 -10.02 -30.95
N LEU A 38 -8.02 -10.32 -29.67
CA LEU A 38 -8.08 -11.69 -29.16
C LEU A 38 -9.48 -12.29 -29.19
N LYS A 39 -10.54 -11.47 -29.26
CA LYS A 39 -11.90 -11.95 -29.50
C LYS A 39 -12.12 -12.38 -30.96
N GLU A 40 -11.50 -11.68 -31.91
CA GLU A 40 -11.63 -11.99 -33.33
C GLU A 40 -10.62 -13.06 -33.78
N PHE A 41 -9.44 -13.12 -33.15
CA PHE A 41 -8.32 -14.02 -33.44
C PHE A 41 -7.77 -14.62 -32.14
N PRO A 42 -8.47 -15.61 -31.52
CA PRO A 42 -8.06 -16.21 -30.25
C PRO A 42 -6.67 -16.87 -30.29
N GLU A 43 -6.23 -17.35 -31.45
CA GLU A 43 -4.93 -17.98 -31.67
C GLU A 43 -3.74 -17.05 -31.39
N LEU A 44 -3.95 -15.73 -31.48
CA LEU A 44 -2.91 -14.74 -31.18
C LEU A 44 -2.54 -14.69 -29.69
N VAL A 45 -3.28 -15.39 -28.82
CA VAL A 45 -2.89 -15.58 -27.41
C VAL A 45 -1.54 -16.32 -27.30
N TRP A 46 -1.16 -17.09 -28.33
CA TRP A 46 0.08 -17.84 -28.41
C TRP A 46 1.25 -17.05 -29.01
N CYS A 47 1.04 -15.78 -29.36
CA CYS A 47 2.09 -14.94 -29.94
C CYS A 47 3.29 -14.81 -28.98
N VAL A 48 4.46 -14.78 -29.61
CA VAL A 48 5.76 -14.67 -28.94
C VAL A 48 6.55 -13.54 -29.60
N GLU A 49 7.22 -12.73 -28.77
CA GLU A 49 8.20 -11.78 -29.25
C GLU A 49 9.43 -12.53 -29.80
N LYS A 50 9.62 -12.49 -31.12
CA LYS A 50 10.64 -13.27 -31.83
C LYS A 50 12.05 -13.04 -31.33
N SER A 51 12.39 -11.82 -30.91
CA SER A 51 13.74 -11.46 -30.47
C SER A 51 14.10 -12.06 -29.11
N THR A 52 13.12 -12.30 -28.24
CA THR A 52 13.34 -12.70 -26.85
C THR A 52 12.74 -14.06 -26.49
N GLY A 53 11.84 -14.58 -27.32
CA GLY A 53 11.07 -15.78 -27.01
C GLY A 53 9.98 -15.54 -25.95
N ARG A 54 9.66 -14.29 -25.61
CA ARG A 54 8.69 -13.95 -24.56
C ARG A 54 7.27 -14.04 -25.09
N ASN A 55 6.43 -14.83 -24.44
CA ASN A 55 5.00 -14.84 -24.74
C ASN A 55 4.30 -13.60 -24.18
N ILE A 56 3.08 -13.34 -24.63
CA ILE A 56 2.31 -12.16 -24.22
C ILE A 56 2.08 -12.05 -22.70
N PHE A 57 1.98 -13.16 -21.95
CA PHE A 57 1.84 -13.12 -20.50
C PHE A 57 3.11 -12.63 -19.81
N MET A 58 4.27 -13.09 -20.26
CA MET A 58 5.58 -12.63 -19.75
C MET A 58 5.77 -11.12 -19.99
N LEU A 59 5.39 -10.64 -21.17
CA LEU A 59 5.46 -9.23 -21.51
C LEU A 59 4.52 -8.40 -20.64
N VAL A 60 3.26 -8.79 -20.52
CA VAL A 60 2.30 -8.15 -19.62
C VAL A 60 2.86 -8.05 -18.20
N VAL A 61 3.48 -9.13 -17.71
CA VAL A 61 4.08 -9.17 -16.37
C VAL A 61 5.27 -8.24 -16.24
N LEU A 62 6.20 -8.27 -17.20
CA LEU A 62 7.38 -7.42 -17.22
C LEU A 62 7.03 -5.92 -17.22
N TYR A 63 5.99 -5.53 -17.96
CA TYR A 63 5.55 -4.13 -18.09
C TYR A 63 4.42 -3.73 -17.12
N ARG A 64 4.11 -4.55 -16.12
CA ARG A 64 3.12 -4.25 -15.05
C ARG A 64 1.71 -3.90 -15.54
N GLN A 65 1.25 -4.56 -16.61
CA GLN A 65 -0.05 -4.28 -17.22
C GLN A 65 -1.18 -5.12 -16.59
N ASP A 66 -1.62 -4.71 -15.39
CA ASP A 66 -2.57 -5.46 -14.55
C ASP A 66 -3.91 -5.80 -15.25
N GLU A 67 -4.52 -4.85 -15.95
CA GLU A 67 -5.80 -5.06 -16.63
C GLU A 67 -5.67 -6.07 -17.77
N VAL A 68 -4.58 -5.99 -18.53
CA VAL A 68 -4.28 -6.93 -19.62
C VAL A 68 -3.97 -8.31 -19.04
N PHE A 69 -3.25 -8.40 -17.92
CA PHE A 69 -2.95 -9.66 -17.25
C PHE A 69 -4.22 -10.40 -16.85
N HIS A 70 -5.12 -9.72 -16.14
CA HIS A 70 -6.37 -10.32 -15.70
C HIS A 70 -7.28 -10.69 -16.86
N PHE A 71 -7.26 -9.93 -17.96
CA PHE A 71 -7.96 -10.31 -19.18
C PHE A 71 -7.39 -11.60 -19.79
N LEU A 72 -6.07 -11.70 -19.96
CA LEU A 72 -5.41 -12.87 -20.53
C LEU A 72 -5.61 -14.12 -19.66
N CYS A 73 -5.63 -13.98 -18.33
CA CYS A 73 -5.89 -15.08 -17.41
C CYS A 73 -7.28 -15.72 -17.56
N ARG A 74 -8.20 -15.16 -18.35
CA ARG A 74 -9.50 -15.78 -18.69
C ARG A 74 -9.42 -16.75 -19.86
N SER A 75 -8.29 -16.78 -20.58
CA SER A 75 -8.08 -17.71 -21.70
C SER A 75 -8.03 -19.16 -21.22
N PRO A 76 -8.67 -20.11 -21.94
CA PRO A 76 -8.55 -21.54 -21.63
C PRO A 76 -7.11 -22.04 -21.75
N GLU A 77 -6.30 -21.41 -22.61
CA GLU A 77 -4.90 -21.79 -22.87
C GLU A 77 -3.91 -21.28 -21.83
N LYS A 78 -4.39 -20.56 -20.81
CA LYS A 78 -3.55 -19.90 -19.79
C LYS A 78 -2.51 -20.84 -19.22
N ASN A 79 -2.90 -22.01 -18.71
CA ASN A 79 -1.98 -22.90 -17.99
C ASN A 79 -0.85 -23.40 -18.90
N SER A 80 -1.17 -23.74 -20.15
CA SER A 80 -0.21 -24.19 -21.16
C SER A 80 0.80 -23.08 -21.51
N ILE A 81 0.35 -21.84 -21.62
CA ILE A 81 1.21 -20.69 -21.94
C ILE A 81 2.10 -20.31 -20.74
N LEU A 82 1.53 -20.30 -19.52
CA LEU A 82 2.25 -19.97 -18.29
C LEU A 82 3.40 -20.96 -17.99
N ALA A 83 3.30 -22.21 -18.47
CA ALA A 83 4.35 -23.22 -18.31
C ALA A 83 5.58 -22.98 -19.22
N ARG A 84 5.47 -22.14 -20.26
CA ARG A 84 6.57 -21.86 -21.19
C ARG A 84 7.61 -20.92 -20.55
N VAL A 85 8.79 -20.89 -21.15
CA VAL A 85 9.89 -19.97 -20.80
C VAL A 85 10.36 -19.19 -22.01
N ASP A 86 11.02 -18.06 -21.77
CA ASP A 86 11.71 -17.30 -22.82
C ASP A 86 13.02 -17.99 -23.26
N PHE A 87 13.76 -17.36 -24.16
CA PHE A 87 15.04 -17.91 -24.62
C PHE A 87 16.08 -18.05 -23.52
N ASP A 88 15.98 -17.31 -22.42
CA ASP A 88 16.89 -17.35 -21.26
C ASP A 88 16.39 -18.24 -20.12
N SER A 89 15.42 -19.11 -20.43
CA SER A 89 14.77 -20.00 -19.47
C SER A 89 14.04 -19.24 -18.34
N ASN A 90 13.77 -17.95 -18.49
CA ASN A 90 12.97 -17.17 -17.56
C ASN A 90 11.50 -17.59 -17.69
N SER A 91 10.94 -18.02 -16.55
CA SER A 91 9.49 -18.17 -16.40
C SER A 91 8.81 -16.83 -16.19
N ILE A 92 7.47 -16.81 -16.24
CA ILE A 92 6.69 -15.62 -15.91
C ILE A 92 7.01 -15.06 -14.51
N LEU A 93 7.37 -15.91 -13.54
CA LEU A 93 7.76 -15.44 -12.20
C LEU A 93 9.12 -14.71 -12.21
N HIS A 94 10.04 -15.07 -13.10
CA HIS A 94 11.28 -14.31 -13.24
C HIS A 94 10.99 -12.90 -13.75
N PHE A 95 10.03 -12.73 -14.67
CA PHE A 95 9.60 -11.39 -15.12
C PHE A 95 8.85 -10.60 -14.04
N ALA A 96 8.12 -11.28 -13.16
CA ALA A 96 7.53 -10.64 -11.98
C ALA A 96 8.61 -10.23 -10.96
N ALA A 97 9.75 -10.92 -10.98
CA ALA A 97 10.90 -10.67 -10.10
C ALA A 97 11.84 -9.56 -10.58
N MET A 98 11.84 -9.24 -11.86
CA MET A 98 12.58 -8.11 -12.40
C MET A 98 11.89 -6.81 -12.02
N LEU A 99 12.65 -5.81 -11.57
CA LEU A 99 12.13 -4.47 -11.36
C LEU A 99 11.59 -3.92 -12.68
N GLU A 100 10.43 -3.27 -12.63
CA GLU A 100 9.79 -2.70 -13.83
C GLU A 100 10.77 -1.77 -14.57
N PRO A 101 11.01 -1.97 -15.90
CA PRO A 101 12.04 -1.24 -16.65
C PRO A 101 11.90 0.29 -16.64
N PHE A 102 10.68 0.80 -16.40
CA PHE A 102 10.38 2.23 -16.37
C PHE A 102 10.04 2.75 -14.96
N ALA A 103 10.06 1.88 -13.94
CA ALA A 103 9.84 2.33 -12.58
C ALA A 103 11.02 3.21 -12.14
N LYS A 104 10.76 4.53 -12.08
CA LYS A 104 11.64 5.47 -11.41
C LYS A 104 11.10 5.67 -10.00
N PRO A 105 11.83 5.29 -8.93
CA PRO A 105 11.49 5.74 -7.59
C PRO A 105 11.72 7.25 -7.54
N ASN A 106 10.65 8.03 -7.64
CA ASN A 106 10.71 9.47 -7.43
C ASN A 106 10.86 9.76 -5.92
N LYS A 107 12.05 9.51 -5.34
CA LYS A 107 12.43 9.73 -3.93
C LYS A 107 11.50 9.06 -2.89
N ALA A 108 11.91 9.03 -1.62
CA ALA A 108 11.14 8.45 -0.52
C ALA A 108 10.04 9.44 -0.08
N PRO A 109 8.73 9.10 -0.11
CA PRO A 109 8.04 7.82 0.19
C PRO A 109 7.92 6.78 -0.93
N GLY A 110 8.25 7.15 -2.17
CA GLY A 110 8.02 6.32 -3.35
C GLY A 110 8.75 4.98 -3.32
N ALA A 111 9.94 4.90 -2.72
CA ALA A 111 10.72 3.66 -2.67
C ALA A 111 10.04 2.54 -1.86
N ALA A 112 9.56 2.84 -0.64
CA ALA A 112 8.90 1.86 0.21
C ALA A 112 7.54 1.42 -0.38
N LEU A 113 6.77 2.37 -0.92
CA LEU A 113 5.48 2.08 -1.57
C LEU A 113 5.66 1.28 -2.87
N LEU A 114 6.69 1.63 -3.67
CA LEU A 114 7.07 0.87 -4.84
C LEU A 114 7.47 -0.56 -4.45
N MET A 115 8.28 -0.73 -3.40
CA MET A 115 8.67 -2.06 -2.91
C MET A 115 7.44 -2.90 -2.53
N GLN A 116 6.47 -2.33 -1.81
CA GLN A 116 5.22 -3.02 -1.48
C GLN A 116 4.44 -3.42 -2.73
N ARG A 117 4.36 -2.53 -3.73
CA ARG A 117 3.71 -2.82 -5.02
C ARG A 117 4.39 -3.97 -5.75
N GLU A 118 5.72 -4.01 -5.80
CA GLU A 118 6.47 -5.07 -6.46
C GLU A 118 6.29 -6.43 -5.75
N VAL A 119 6.30 -6.45 -4.41
CA VAL A 119 5.98 -7.66 -3.61
C VAL A 119 4.57 -8.16 -3.90
N HIS A 120 3.62 -7.23 -3.97
CA HIS A 120 2.24 -7.56 -4.25
C HIS A 120 2.06 -8.15 -5.65
N TRP A 121 2.68 -7.51 -6.65
CA TRP A 121 2.69 -7.98 -8.02
C TRP A 121 3.27 -9.38 -8.16
N PHE A 122 4.43 -9.62 -7.54
CA PHE A 122 5.05 -10.94 -7.52
C PHE A 122 4.11 -12.00 -6.93
N LYS A 123 3.44 -11.69 -5.80
CA LYS A 123 2.46 -12.59 -5.18
C LYS A 123 1.21 -12.83 -6.03
N GLU A 124 0.72 -11.83 -6.75
CA GLU A 124 -0.42 -12.00 -7.66
C GLU A 124 -0.07 -12.93 -8.82
N VAL A 125 1.11 -12.78 -9.43
CA VAL A 125 1.56 -13.69 -10.49
C VAL A 125 1.83 -15.09 -9.92
N GLN A 126 2.38 -15.19 -8.72
CA GLN A 126 2.60 -16.46 -8.01
C GLN A 126 1.32 -17.26 -7.80
N ARG A 127 0.18 -16.61 -7.59
CA ARG A 127 -1.11 -17.28 -7.36
C ARG A 127 -1.69 -17.96 -8.60
N VAL A 128 -1.26 -17.59 -9.80
CA VAL A 128 -1.84 -18.12 -11.05
C VAL A 128 -0.97 -19.18 -11.72
N VAL A 129 0.27 -19.35 -11.28
CA VAL A 129 1.22 -20.33 -11.84
C VAL A 129 1.23 -21.63 -11.05
N HIS A 130 1.75 -22.69 -11.68
CA HIS A 130 1.94 -23.97 -11.01
C HIS A 130 3.09 -23.88 -9.97
N PRO A 131 3.00 -24.56 -8.81
CA PRO A 131 4.04 -24.49 -7.77
C PRO A 131 5.46 -24.83 -8.26
N SER A 132 5.61 -25.73 -9.24
CA SER A 132 6.91 -26.06 -9.82
C SER A 132 7.63 -24.88 -10.49
N THR A 133 6.93 -23.79 -10.81
CA THR A 133 7.54 -22.57 -11.37
C THR A 133 8.39 -21.81 -10.33
N LEU A 134 8.17 -22.04 -9.03
CA LEU A 134 8.91 -21.38 -7.94
C LEU A 134 10.36 -21.85 -7.83
N GLU A 135 10.60 -23.14 -8.08
CA GLU A 135 11.92 -23.77 -7.97
C GLU A 135 12.67 -23.78 -9.31
N ARG A 136 12.02 -23.33 -10.38
CA ARG A 136 12.63 -23.32 -11.70
C ARG A 136 13.74 -22.27 -11.74
N THR A 137 14.90 -22.65 -12.26
CA THR A 137 16.01 -21.73 -12.48
C THR A 137 16.06 -21.21 -13.92
N ASN A 138 16.51 -19.97 -14.10
CA ASN A 138 16.86 -19.42 -15.40
C ASN A 138 18.27 -19.88 -15.85
N LYS A 139 18.74 -19.44 -17.02
CA LYS A 139 20.10 -19.76 -17.50
C LYS A 139 21.22 -19.35 -16.55
N ASN A 140 20.99 -18.36 -15.70
CA ASN A 140 21.96 -17.89 -14.71
C ASN A 140 21.91 -18.73 -13.41
N GLY A 141 21.10 -19.79 -13.37
CA GLY A 141 20.93 -20.62 -12.18
C GLY A 141 20.11 -19.98 -11.06
N GLN A 142 19.43 -18.85 -11.33
CA GLN A 142 18.67 -18.11 -10.32
C GLN A 142 17.23 -18.58 -10.30
N THR A 143 16.66 -18.73 -9.10
CA THR A 143 15.20 -18.88 -8.94
C THR A 143 14.51 -17.51 -9.04
N PRO A 144 13.18 -17.45 -9.28
CA PRO A 144 12.44 -16.19 -9.27
C PRO A 144 12.61 -15.40 -7.97
N ARG A 145 12.71 -16.11 -6.83
CA ARG A 145 12.88 -15.49 -5.51
C ARG A 145 14.26 -14.85 -5.36
N GLN A 146 15.31 -15.55 -5.77
CA GLN A 146 16.67 -15.01 -5.77
C GLN A 146 16.78 -13.78 -6.69
N LEU A 147 16.19 -13.87 -7.88
CA LEU A 147 16.15 -12.75 -8.82
C LEU A 147 15.39 -11.54 -8.26
N PHE A 148 14.31 -11.77 -7.49
CA PHE A 148 13.52 -10.70 -6.88
C PHE A 148 14.36 -9.92 -5.87
N ILE A 149 15.06 -10.64 -4.98
CA ILE A 149 15.92 -10.03 -3.95
C ILE A 149 17.04 -9.23 -4.60
N GLU A 150 17.71 -9.78 -5.62
CA GLU A 150 18.81 -9.10 -6.30
C GLU A 150 18.33 -7.86 -7.07
N SER A 151 17.25 -7.99 -7.84
CA SER A 151 16.71 -6.89 -8.67
C SER A 151 16.19 -5.70 -7.85
N HIS A 152 15.80 -5.93 -6.59
CA HIS A 152 15.21 -4.91 -5.73
C HIS A 152 16.10 -4.47 -4.57
N LYS A 153 17.36 -4.93 -4.53
CA LYS A 153 18.29 -4.69 -3.41
C LYS A 153 18.44 -3.22 -3.02
N GLU A 154 18.64 -2.33 -4.00
CA GLU A 154 18.78 -0.90 -3.74
C GLU A 154 17.46 -0.25 -3.30
N LEU A 155 16.34 -0.67 -3.91
CA LEU A 155 15.00 -0.21 -3.53
C LEU A 155 14.66 -0.60 -2.08
N MET A 156 15.08 -1.79 -1.65
CA MET A 156 14.90 -2.26 -0.27
C MET A 156 15.71 -1.41 0.72
N LYS A 157 16.97 -1.08 0.40
CA LYS A 157 17.80 -0.20 1.24
C LYS A 157 17.19 1.19 1.39
N GLU A 158 16.71 1.78 0.29
CA GLU A 158 16.04 3.09 0.33
C GLU A 158 14.73 3.03 1.13
N GLY A 159 13.94 1.97 0.93
CA GLY A 159 12.72 1.73 1.69
C GLY A 159 13.00 1.57 3.19
N GLU A 160 14.04 0.84 3.56
CA GLU A 160 14.43 0.63 4.96
C GLU A 160 14.85 1.94 5.63
N LYS A 161 15.68 2.73 4.95
CA LYS A 161 16.10 4.05 5.43
C LYS A 161 14.89 4.94 5.70
N TRP A 162 13.95 5.01 4.76
CA TRP A 162 12.74 5.82 4.91
C TRP A 162 11.85 5.33 6.06
N VAL A 163 11.67 4.02 6.22
CA VAL A 163 10.90 3.47 7.35
C VAL A 163 11.54 3.84 8.69
N LYS A 164 12.88 3.78 8.79
CA LYS A 164 13.61 4.20 10.00
C LYS A 164 13.47 5.69 10.28
N GLU A 165 13.55 6.55 9.25
CA GLU A 165 13.36 8.00 9.39
C GLU A 165 11.95 8.35 9.89
N ILE A 166 10.92 7.70 9.36
CA ILE A 166 9.54 7.88 9.83
C ILE A 166 9.35 7.31 11.22
N ALA A 167 9.87 6.12 11.50
CA ALA A 167 9.77 5.51 12.82
C ALA A 167 10.36 6.44 13.90
N ASN A 168 11.54 7.01 13.65
CA ASN A 168 12.15 7.97 14.57
C ASN A 168 11.28 9.23 14.76
N SER A 169 10.77 9.80 13.67
CA SER A 169 9.91 10.99 13.74
C SER A 169 8.62 10.71 14.53
N CYS A 170 7.97 9.57 14.27
CA CYS A 170 6.77 9.15 14.97
C CYS A 170 7.04 8.76 16.44
N ALA A 171 8.20 8.19 16.75
CA ALA A 171 8.62 7.91 18.13
C ALA A 171 8.75 9.21 18.93
N VAL A 172 9.37 10.26 18.35
CA VAL A 172 9.44 11.59 19.01
C VAL A 172 8.04 12.14 19.29
N VAL A 173 7.13 12.10 18.31
CA VAL A 173 5.73 12.54 18.51
C VAL A 173 5.04 11.71 19.59
N GLY A 174 5.20 10.39 19.57
CA GLY A 174 4.64 9.48 20.58
C GLY A 174 5.14 9.80 21.99
N ALA A 175 6.45 10.04 22.16
CA ALA A 175 7.04 10.41 23.44
C ALA A 175 6.53 11.75 23.97
N LEU A 176 6.33 12.74 23.07
CA LEU A 176 5.72 14.03 23.43
C LEU A 176 4.28 13.86 23.91
N ILE A 177 3.47 13.06 23.21
CA ILE A 177 2.09 12.77 23.62
C ILE A 177 2.06 12.08 24.97
N VAL A 178 2.87 11.02 25.17
CA VAL A 178 2.98 10.32 26.46
C VAL A 178 3.30 11.31 27.59
N SER A 179 4.27 12.21 27.37
CA SER A 179 4.68 13.20 28.38
C SER A 179 3.57 14.21 28.70
N ILE A 180 2.90 14.76 27.66
CA ILE A 180 1.83 15.74 27.82
C ILE A 180 0.62 15.12 28.53
N MET A 181 0.21 13.93 28.12
CA MET A 181 -0.94 13.24 28.71
C MET A 181 -0.64 12.79 30.13
N PHE A 182 0.55 12.26 30.39
CA PHE A 182 0.96 11.91 31.76
C PHE A 182 0.94 13.13 32.68
N ALA A 183 1.43 14.28 32.21
CA ALA A 183 1.35 15.54 32.95
C ALA A 183 -0.11 15.96 33.19
N ALA A 184 -0.99 15.86 32.18
CA ALA A 184 -2.41 16.18 32.31
C ALA A 184 -3.13 15.28 33.32
N ALA A 185 -2.78 14.00 33.39
CA ALA A 185 -3.34 13.05 34.36
C ALA A 185 -3.01 13.43 35.81
N ILE A 186 -1.79 13.88 36.08
CA ILE A 186 -1.35 14.28 37.44
C ILE A 186 -1.73 15.74 37.77
N THR A 187 -1.86 16.59 36.76
CA THR A 187 -2.29 18.00 36.89
C THR A 187 -3.74 18.16 36.45
N VAL A 188 -4.65 17.43 37.11
CA VAL A 188 -6.05 17.36 36.70
C VAL A 188 -6.70 18.75 36.51
N PRO A 189 -7.45 18.96 35.42
CA PRO A 189 -8.09 20.24 35.15
C PRO A 189 -9.10 20.57 36.25
N GLY A 190 -9.05 21.82 36.74
CA GLY A 190 -9.88 22.27 37.86
C GLY A 190 -9.31 21.99 39.26
N GLY A 191 -8.21 21.24 39.36
CA GLY A 191 -7.47 21.01 40.60
C GLY A 191 -8.14 20.04 41.57
N ASN A 192 -7.52 19.91 42.74
CA ASN A 192 -7.91 18.99 43.81
C ASN A 192 -8.54 19.74 45.00
N LYS A 193 -9.43 19.07 45.72
CA LYS A 193 -9.97 19.56 47.00
C LYS A 193 -8.87 19.53 48.06
N GLN A 194 -8.63 20.64 48.74
CA GLN A 194 -7.55 20.78 49.73
C GLN A 194 -7.65 19.78 50.89
N GLU A 195 -8.85 19.41 51.31
CA GLU A 195 -9.06 18.53 52.47
C GLU A 195 -8.92 17.04 52.17
N SER A 196 -9.25 16.61 50.94
CA SER A 196 -9.32 15.17 50.58
C SER A 196 -8.31 14.76 49.51
N GLY A 197 -7.67 15.72 48.84
CA GLY A 197 -6.82 15.47 47.68
C GLY A 197 -7.57 15.00 46.43
N LEU A 198 -8.89 14.79 46.50
CA LEU A 198 -9.70 14.30 45.39
C LEU A 198 -9.95 15.38 44.33
N PRO A 199 -10.04 15.01 43.04
CA PRO A 199 -10.37 15.96 41.97
C PRO A 199 -11.68 16.70 42.24
N MET A 200 -11.66 18.03 42.04
CA MET A 200 -12.82 18.89 42.31
C MET A 200 -14.07 18.48 41.52
N PHE A 201 -13.86 17.96 40.30
CA PHE A 201 -14.91 17.60 39.36
C PHE A 201 -15.15 16.08 39.25
N LEU A 202 -14.73 15.27 40.23
CA LEU A 202 -14.78 13.80 40.18
C LEU A 202 -16.16 13.23 39.73
N ASN A 203 -17.26 13.83 40.21
CA ASN A 203 -18.62 13.37 39.90
C ASN A 203 -19.19 13.94 38.58
N ALA A 204 -18.47 14.82 37.89
CA ALA A 204 -18.92 15.39 36.64
C ALA A 204 -18.66 14.43 35.47
N LYS A 205 -19.67 14.22 34.62
CA LYS A 205 -19.54 13.37 33.42
C LYS A 205 -18.39 13.81 32.51
N VAL A 206 -18.14 15.11 32.40
CA VAL A 206 -17.04 15.69 31.60
C VAL A 206 -15.67 15.32 32.18
N PHE A 207 -15.54 15.22 33.50
CA PHE A 207 -14.29 14.79 34.15
C PHE A 207 -14.03 13.30 33.92
N MET A 208 -15.05 12.45 34.01
CA MET A 208 -14.93 11.04 33.67
C MET A 208 -14.54 10.84 32.20
N LEU A 209 -15.09 11.67 31.30
CA LEU A 209 -14.68 11.69 29.89
C LEU A 209 -13.20 12.07 29.75
N PHE A 210 -12.76 13.14 30.42
CA PHE A 210 -11.36 13.58 30.43
C PHE A 210 -10.41 12.43 30.82
N ILE A 211 -10.62 11.78 31.96
CA ILE A 211 -9.68 10.77 32.46
C ILE A 211 -9.65 9.49 31.62
N ILE A 212 -10.79 9.08 31.05
CA ILE A 212 -10.86 7.90 30.17
C ILE A 212 -10.08 8.17 28.87
N PHE A 213 -10.32 9.31 28.24
CA PHE A 213 -9.66 9.66 26.98
C PHE A 213 -8.17 9.99 27.18
N ASP A 214 -7.79 10.56 28.32
CA ASP A 214 -6.40 10.72 28.73
C ASP A 214 -5.66 9.37 28.80
N ALA A 215 -6.22 8.41 29.52
CA ALA A 215 -5.65 7.06 29.63
C ALA A 215 -5.57 6.35 28.27
N LEU A 216 -6.62 6.45 27.44
CA LEU A 216 -6.62 5.87 26.09
C LEU A 216 -5.52 6.50 25.21
N SER A 217 -5.33 7.82 25.30
CA SER A 217 -4.27 8.51 24.58
C SER A 217 -2.89 8.04 25.02
N LEU A 218 -2.67 7.94 26.34
CA LEU A 218 -1.38 7.54 26.90
C LEU A 218 -1.02 6.11 26.53
N LEU A 219 -1.95 5.16 26.68
CA LEU A 219 -1.73 3.74 26.38
C LEU A 219 -1.46 3.52 24.88
N SER A 220 -2.25 4.16 24.01
CA SER A 220 -2.07 4.05 22.56
C SER A 220 -0.79 4.73 22.07
N ALA A 221 -0.42 5.90 22.60
CA ALA A 221 0.86 6.55 22.30
C ALA A 221 2.05 5.71 22.77
N SER A 222 1.97 5.12 23.97
CA SER A 222 3.01 4.24 24.51
C SER A 222 3.20 2.99 23.65
N TYR A 223 2.12 2.35 23.22
CA TYR A 223 2.18 1.22 22.29
C TYR A 223 2.82 1.62 20.96
N SER A 224 2.38 2.74 20.38
CA SER A 224 2.96 3.28 19.15
C SER A 224 4.45 3.59 19.29
N LEU A 225 4.87 4.20 20.40
CA LEU A 225 6.25 4.55 20.70
C LEU A 225 7.11 3.30 20.76
N LEU A 226 6.71 2.29 21.54
CA LEU A 226 7.43 1.03 21.66
C LEU A 226 7.53 0.31 20.30
N MET A 227 6.47 0.32 19.50
CA MET A 227 6.52 -0.23 18.15
C MET A 227 7.56 0.49 17.27
N PHE A 228 7.57 1.81 17.24
CA PHE A 228 8.53 2.55 16.42
C PHE A 228 9.98 2.42 16.93
N LEU A 229 10.20 2.39 18.24
CA LEU A 229 11.51 2.08 18.80
C LEU A 229 12.01 0.70 18.39
N ASN A 230 11.13 -0.31 18.46
CA ASN A 230 11.46 -1.65 17.99
C ASN A 230 11.79 -1.66 16.50
N LEU A 231 11.08 -0.90 15.66
CA LEU A 231 11.35 -0.77 14.23
C LEU A 231 12.72 -0.13 13.95
N THR A 232 13.12 0.88 14.73
CA THR A 232 14.42 1.54 14.59
C THR A 232 15.58 0.62 15.02
N LEU A 233 15.39 -0.13 16.11
CA LEU A 233 16.44 -0.98 16.71
C LEU A 233 16.67 -2.29 15.95
N SER A 234 15.65 -2.80 15.27
CA SER A 234 15.76 -4.04 14.48
C SER A 234 16.59 -3.85 13.21
N SER A 235 17.55 -4.75 12.99
CA SER A 235 18.12 -5.00 11.66
C SER A 235 17.21 -6.01 10.95
N TYR A 236 16.61 -5.63 9.82
CA TYR A 236 15.71 -6.50 9.08
C TYR A 236 16.48 -7.27 8.00
N GLU A 237 16.35 -8.59 7.98
CA GLU A 237 16.70 -9.37 6.79
C GLU A 237 15.70 -9.11 5.66
N ALA A 238 16.14 -9.28 4.41
CA ALA A 238 15.37 -8.97 3.21
C ALA A 238 13.98 -9.62 3.18
N GLU A 239 13.82 -10.82 3.74
CA GLU A 239 12.54 -11.55 3.73
C GLU A 239 11.54 -11.02 4.77
N ASP A 240 12.01 -10.68 5.96
CA ASP A 240 11.19 -10.13 7.03
C ASP A 240 10.76 -8.68 6.73
N PHE A 241 11.60 -7.95 6.00
CA PHE A 241 11.35 -6.61 5.52
C PHE A 241 10.06 -6.53 4.67
N LEU A 242 9.81 -7.52 3.82
CA LEU A 242 8.75 -7.42 2.80
C LEU A 242 7.35 -7.80 3.31
N GLN A 243 7.26 -8.54 4.40
CA GLN A 243 5.96 -9.02 4.92
C GLN A 243 5.60 -8.49 6.29
N SER A 244 6.57 -8.43 7.20
CA SER A 244 6.32 -8.07 8.59
C SER A 244 6.36 -6.56 8.80
N LEU A 245 7.25 -5.86 8.09
CA LEU A 245 7.49 -4.44 8.29
C LEU A 245 6.30 -3.56 7.93
N PRO A 246 5.63 -3.69 6.77
CA PRO A 246 4.45 -2.89 6.44
C PRO A 246 3.34 -2.99 7.50
N LYS A 247 3.14 -4.21 8.04
CA LYS A 247 2.12 -4.47 9.06
C LYS A 247 2.45 -3.76 10.37
N LYS A 248 3.69 -3.89 10.85
CA LYS A 248 4.16 -3.23 12.08
C LYS A 248 4.10 -1.70 11.96
N VAL A 249 4.56 -1.14 10.84
CA VAL A 249 4.48 0.30 10.55
C VAL A 249 3.02 0.78 10.55
N THR A 250 2.13 0.05 9.88
CA THR A 250 0.70 0.39 9.84
C THR A 250 0.06 0.37 11.23
N GLN A 251 0.37 -0.65 12.04
CA GLN A 251 -0.12 -0.75 13.42
C GLN A 251 0.39 0.40 14.31
N GLY A 252 1.67 0.78 14.17
CA GLY A 252 2.24 1.93 14.88
C GLY A 252 1.51 3.23 14.53
N ILE A 253 1.40 3.54 13.23
CA ILE A 253 0.75 4.78 12.76
C ILE A 253 -0.73 4.82 13.17
N PHE A 254 -1.45 3.70 13.10
CA PHE A 254 -2.85 3.64 13.53
C PHE A 254 -3.02 4.03 15.00
N ASN A 255 -2.19 3.46 15.90
CA ASN A 255 -2.24 3.77 17.32
C ASN A 255 -1.84 5.23 17.61
N LEU A 256 -0.89 5.79 16.84
CA LEU A 256 -0.51 7.19 16.98
C LEU A 256 -1.66 8.14 16.62
N ILE A 257 -2.37 7.88 15.50
CA ILE A 257 -3.53 8.69 15.10
C ILE A 257 -4.65 8.57 16.13
N PHE A 258 -4.92 7.35 16.60
CA PHE A 258 -5.90 7.13 17.66
C PHE A 258 -5.54 7.95 18.90
N SER A 259 -4.27 7.95 19.31
CA SER A 259 -3.80 8.74 20.44
C SER A 259 -4.01 10.25 20.25
N ILE A 260 -3.67 10.79 19.06
CA ILE A 260 -3.88 12.21 18.74
C ILE A 260 -5.37 12.57 18.83
N ALA A 261 -6.26 11.72 18.32
CA ALA A 261 -7.69 11.95 18.39
C ALA A 261 -8.18 11.98 19.85
N THR A 262 -7.73 11.03 20.67
CA THR A 262 -8.10 10.99 22.10
C THR A 262 -7.52 12.15 22.89
N MET A 263 -6.25 12.55 22.64
CA MET A 263 -5.62 13.74 23.24
C MET A 263 -6.44 15.00 22.98
N MET A 264 -6.99 15.16 21.77
CA MET A 264 -7.80 16.32 21.43
C MET A 264 -9.15 16.33 22.15
N ILE A 265 -9.78 15.16 22.31
CA ILE A 265 -11.00 15.03 23.12
C ILE A 265 -10.69 15.39 24.58
N THR A 266 -9.56 14.94 25.11
CA THR A 266 -9.09 15.28 26.46
C THR A 266 -8.88 16.80 26.60
N PHE A 267 -8.22 17.44 25.63
CA PHE A 267 -8.02 18.89 25.62
C PHE A 267 -9.35 19.66 25.66
N TYR A 268 -10.33 19.26 24.85
CA TYR A 268 -11.65 19.89 24.86
C TYR A 268 -12.37 19.68 26.20
N ALA A 269 -12.33 18.46 26.76
CA ALA A 269 -12.91 18.19 28.07
C ALA A 269 -12.26 19.06 29.17
N SER A 270 -10.94 19.23 29.14
CA SER A 270 -10.22 20.13 30.04
C SER A 270 -10.69 21.59 29.94
N LEU A 271 -10.86 22.11 28.72
CA LEU A 271 -11.36 23.47 28.52
C LEU A 271 -12.77 23.66 29.10
N PHE A 272 -13.66 22.68 28.92
CA PHE A 272 -15.00 22.72 29.50
C PHE A 272 -14.99 22.70 31.04
N ILE A 273 -14.05 21.97 31.65
CA ILE A 273 -13.88 21.92 33.10
C ILE A 273 -13.36 23.27 33.64
N ILE A 274 -12.32 23.82 33.01
CA ILE A 274 -11.66 25.06 33.46
C ILE A 274 -12.54 26.30 33.23
N LEU A 275 -13.18 26.41 32.06
CA LEU A 275 -13.93 27.59 31.64
C LEU A 275 -15.44 27.45 31.83
N LYS A 276 -15.86 26.71 32.86
CA LYS A 276 -17.27 26.45 33.15
C LYS A 276 -18.10 27.75 33.12
N GLY A 277 -19.09 27.81 32.22
CA GLY A 277 -19.98 28.97 32.05
C GLY A 277 -19.53 30.03 31.02
N LYS A 278 -18.34 29.93 30.43
CA LYS A 278 -17.82 30.88 29.42
C LYS A 278 -17.85 30.31 27.99
N LEU A 279 -18.99 29.80 27.55
CA LEU A 279 -19.15 29.15 26.23
C LEU A 279 -18.74 30.04 25.05
N SER A 280 -18.96 31.36 25.15
CA SER A 280 -18.56 32.33 24.12
C SER A 280 -17.06 32.36 23.82
N VAL A 281 -16.21 31.92 24.77
CA VAL A 281 -14.74 31.84 24.59
C VAL A 281 -14.33 30.43 24.17
N ILE A 282 -15.02 29.40 24.67
CA ILE A 282 -14.70 27.99 24.38
C ILE A 282 -14.92 27.68 22.89
N ILE A 283 -16.05 28.12 22.30
CA ILE A 283 -16.42 27.77 20.92
C ILE A 283 -15.36 28.26 19.91
N PRO A 284 -14.91 29.53 19.92
CA PRO A 284 -13.85 30.00 19.02
C PRO A 284 -12.54 29.21 19.19
N VAL A 285 -12.12 28.95 20.44
CA VAL A 285 -10.87 28.23 20.73
C VAL A 285 -10.91 26.80 20.17
N ILE A 286 -12.04 26.10 20.33
CA ILE A 286 -12.23 24.76 19.75
C ILE A 286 -12.15 24.81 18.22
N CYS A 287 -12.86 25.76 17.59
CA CYS A 287 -12.84 25.93 16.13
C CYS A 287 -11.42 26.16 15.62
N PHE A 288 -10.67 27.09 16.22
CA PHE A 288 -9.28 27.38 15.81
C PHE A 288 -8.35 26.18 16.04
N ALA A 289 -8.44 25.50 17.19
CA ALA A 289 -7.57 24.35 17.50
C ALA A 289 -7.88 23.11 16.63
N SER A 290 -9.10 22.97 16.13
CA SER A 290 -9.51 21.83 15.31
C SER A 290 -8.92 21.83 13.90
N VAL A 291 -8.62 23.00 13.32
CA VAL A 291 -8.21 23.14 11.91
C VAL A 291 -6.83 22.49 11.64
N PRO A 292 -5.76 22.76 12.40
CA PRO A 292 -4.45 22.13 12.19
C PRO A 292 -4.47 20.61 12.44
N VAL A 293 -5.32 20.18 13.38
CA VAL A 293 -5.47 18.78 13.77
C VAL A 293 -6.21 18.00 12.69
N ALA A 294 -7.33 18.52 12.19
CA ALA A 294 -8.08 17.90 11.11
C ALA A 294 -7.21 17.76 9.85
N ARG A 295 -6.41 18.79 9.52
CA ARG A 295 -5.46 18.74 8.40
C ARG A 295 -4.38 17.67 8.60
N SER A 296 -3.80 17.59 9.80
CA SER A 296 -2.77 16.59 10.14
C SER A 296 -3.33 15.17 10.13
N ALA A 297 -4.50 14.96 10.74
CA ALA A 297 -5.20 13.68 10.74
C ALA A 297 -5.57 13.24 9.33
N TRP A 298 -6.03 14.17 8.47
CA TRP A 298 -6.31 13.88 7.06
C TRP A 298 -5.07 13.44 6.29
N MET A 299 -3.93 14.11 6.51
CA MET A 299 -2.66 13.74 5.87
C MET A 299 -2.17 12.35 6.30
N LEU A 300 -2.23 12.05 7.59
CA LEU A 300 -1.86 10.74 8.16
C LEU A 300 -2.84 9.64 7.74
N LEU A 301 -4.13 9.97 7.63
CA LEU A 301 -5.16 9.04 7.15
C LEU A 301 -4.96 8.70 5.68
N ARG A 302 -4.62 9.67 4.82
CA ARG A 302 -4.29 9.39 3.41
C ARG A 302 -3.11 8.42 3.30
N LEU A 303 -2.05 8.66 4.06
CA LEU A 303 -0.89 7.76 4.09
C LEU A 303 -1.27 6.35 4.56
N LEU A 304 -2.10 6.23 5.59
CA LEU A 304 -2.62 4.94 6.05
C LEU A 304 -3.46 4.24 4.98
N VAL A 305 -4.33 4.98 4.30
CA VAL A 305 -5.17 4.44 3.23
C VAL A 305 -4.31 3.91 2.09
N ASP A 306 -3.30 4.67 1.67
CA ASP A 306 -2.39 4.25 0.61
C ASP A 306 -1.61 2.99 1.00
N MET A 307 -1.05 2.94 2.22
CA MET A 307 -0.37 1.73 2.74
C MET A 307 -1.33 0.55 2.93
N PHE A 308 -2.56 0.80 3.35
CA PHE A 308 -3.57 -0.23 3.54
C PHE A 308 -4.03 -0.81 2.20
N TYR A 309 -4.24 0.01 1.17
CA TYR A 309 -4.53 -0.47 -0.17
C TYR A 309 -3.36 -1.26 -0.76
N LEU A 310 -2.12 -0.84 -0.53
CA LEU A 310 -0.94 -1.59 -1.00
C LEU A 310 -0.76 -2.92 -0.25
N THR A 311 -1.07 -2.94 1.06
CA THR A 311 -0.90 -4.13 1.90
C THR A 311 -2.08 -5.12 1.79
N PHE A 312 -3.31 -4.63 1.60
CA PHE A 312 -4.56 -5.42 1.67
C PHE A 312 -5.45 -5.34 0.41
N GLY A 313 -5.10 -4.54 -0.60
CA GLY A 313 -5.91 -4.30 -1.80
C GLY A 313 -6.25 -5.54 -2.63
N SER A 314 -5.44 -6.60 -2.61
CA SER A 314 -5.80 -7.87 -3.28
C SER A 314 -6.91 -8.65 -2.59
N ILE A 315 -7.19 -8.35 -1.32
CA ILE A 315 -8.24 -9.00 -0.55
C ILE A 315 -9.59 -8.30 -0.80
N LEU A 316 -9.59 -6.96 -0.91
CA LEU A 316 -10.81 -6.16 -1.12
C LEU A 316 -11.18 -5.97 -2.60
N GLY A 317 -10.19 -5.89 -3.50
CA GLY A 317 -10.42 -5.67 -4.94
C GLY A 317 -11.11 -6.82 -5.68
N LYS A 318 -11.22 -8.01 -5.07
CA LYS A 318 -11.88 -9.17 -5.68
C LYS A 318 -13.41 -9.14 -5.63
N LYS A 319 -14.02 -8.31 -4.78
CA LYS A 319 -15.50 -8.24 -4.66
C LYS A 319 -16.17 -7.09 -5.43
N ALA A 320 -15.45 -6.03 -5.80
CA ALA A 320 -16.07 -4.84 -6.40
C ALA A 320 -15.95 -4.72 -7.94
N LYS A 321 -15.05 -5.46 -8.60
CA LYS A 321 -14.78 -5.30 -10.04
C LYS A 321 -15.59 -6.22 -10.98
N TYR A 322 -16.50 -7.06 -10.47
CA TYR A 322 -17.27 -8.03 -11.28
C TYR A 322 -18.79 -7.89 -11.16
N GLY A 323 -19.28 -6.67 -10.92
CA GLY A 323 -20.70 -6.33 -11.03
C GLY A 323 -20.84 -4.83 -11.20
N ALA A 324 -20.96 -4.37 -12.44
CA ALA A 324 -21.25 -3.00 -12.87
C ALA A 324 -20.34 -1.88 -12.28
N MET A 325 -19.64 -1.14 -13.13
CA MET A 325 -19.08 0.16 -12.73
C MET A 325 -20.18 1.06 -12.11
N PRO A 326 -19.84 1.79 -11.05
CA PRO A 326 -20.19 3.19 -10.96
C PRO A 326 -18.91 4.02 -11.19
N LYS A 327 -18.97 4.92 -12.18
CA LYS A 327 -18.12 6.12 -12.17
C LYS A 327 -18.35 6.85 -10.85
N MET A 328 -17.37 6.87 -9.94
CA MET A 328 -17.30 7.73 -8.74
C MET A 328 -16.04 7.30 -7.95
N ILE A 329 -15.05 8.11 -7.56
CA ILE A 329 -14.87 9.55 -7.45
C ILE A 329 -13.37 9.83 -7.65
N ILE A 330 -13.00 10.44 -8.77
CA ILE A 330 -11.78 11.27 -8.82
C ILE A 330 -12.22 12.59 -8.19
N PHE A 331 -11.83 12.86 -6.94
CA PHE A 331 -11.96 14.20 -6.40
C PHE A 331 -10.81 15.04 -6.99
N THR A 332 -11.21 15.83 -7.97
CA THR A 332 -10.60 17.03 -8.54
C THR A 332 -10.04 17.96 -7.45
N LEU A 333 -8.79 18.41 -7.66
CA LEU A 333 -8.20 19.77 -7.52
C LEU A 333 -8.54 20.70 -6.31
N LEU A 334 -7.54 21.52 -5.99
CA LEU A 334 -7.49 22.73 -5.11
C LEU A 334 -7.17 22.51 -3.63
#